data_AF-A0A845RPB6-F1
#
_entry.id   AF-A0A845RPB6-F1
#
_cell.length_a   1.000
_cell.length_b   1.000
_cell.length_c   1.000
_cell.angle_alpha   90.00
_cell.angle_beta   90.00
_cell.angle_gamma   90.00
#
_symmetry.space_group_name_H-M   'P 1'
#
loop_
_entity.id
_entity.type
_entity.pdbx_description
1 polymer ?
#
loop_
_entity_poly.entity_id
_entity_poly.type
_entity_poly.pdbx_seq_one_letter_code
_entity_poly.pdbx_strand_id
1 'polypeptide(L)'
;VSYSQRTADRMMQIFDEYGAKLLVSSEDQEMSDSSPVTNLTYTQALILLGLPEDQRDAFIAENDAGSMSKQQLQQAVYVRNQELAGKEELQKICDEQKDKISKLSDERDRAKKEATDNLQAVWAEQGNVLKLQRKLDVLENENTTAKHIAEIENESKLLKLNLSMSQADARFELITKGLEELFVAIKEMAAADPDACSLYIAHANQLMTKTINKLTRIEKASRAASKVQVNQVIDVKD
;
A
#
# COMPACT_ATOMS: atom_id res chain seq x y z
N VAL A 1 -4.96 -19.57 -91.56
CA VAL A 1 -5.30 -20.01 -90.19
C VAL A 1 -5.62 -18.77 -89.38
N SER A 2 -6.83 -18.65 -88.84
CA SER A 2 -7.28 -17.50 -88.05
C SER A 2 -7.45 -17.94 -86.59
N TYR A 3 -6.55 -17.51 -85.71
CA TYR A 3 -6.62 -17.79 -84.28
C TYR A 3 -7.54 -16.79 -83.56
N SER A 4 -8.18 -17.22 -82.48
CA SER A 4 -8.95 -16.31 -81.63
C SER A 4 -8.01 -15.41 -80.81
N GLN A 5 -8.44 -14.20 -80.50
CA GLN A 5 -7.67 -13.25 -79.68
C GLN A 5 -7.21 -13.87 -78.36
N ARG A 6 -8.11 -14.57 -77.64
CA ARG A 6 -7.80 -15.30 -76.40
C ARG A 6 -6.73 -16.38 -76.57
N THR A 7 -6.64 -17.00 -77.74
CA THR A 7 -5.61 -18.01 -78.02
C THR A 7 -4.27 -17.33 -78.25
N ALA A 8 -4.24 -16.23 -79.00
CA ALA A 8 -3.04 -15.44 -79.26
C ALA A 8 -2.47 -14.86 -77.95
N ASP A 9 -3.32 -14.33 -77.08
CA ASP A 9 -2.91 -13.75 -75.78
C ASP A 9 -2.21 -14.81 -74.90
N ARG A 10 -2.77 -16.03 -74.83
CA ARG A 10 -2.15 -17.14 -74.08
C ARG A 10 -0.82 -17.58 -74.67
N MET A 11 -0.69 -17.57 -75.99
CA MET A 11 0.57 -17.90 -76.67
C MET A 11 1.65 -16.84 -76.40
N MET A 12 1.30 -15.55 -76.43
CA MET A 12 2.21 -14.47 -76.03
C MET A 12 2.64 -14.64 -74.57
N GLN A 13 1.70 -14.88 -73.65
CA GLN A 13 2.01 -15.03 -72.23
C GLN A 13 2.99 -16.20 -71.95
N ILE A 14 2.84 -17.34 -72.64
CA ILE A 14 3.79 -18.46 -72.51
C ILE A 14 5.14 -18.11 -73.12
N PHE A 15 5.16 -17.40 -74.25
CA PHE A 15 6.40 -16.98 -74.90
C PHE A 15 7.18 -15.96 -74.05
N ASP A 16 6.50 -15.05 -73.38
CA ASP A 16 7.15 -14.07 -72.49
C ASP A 16 7.82 -14.77 -71.30
N GLU A 17 7.17 -15.79 -70.74
CA GLU A 17 7.62 -16.50 -69.52
C GLU A 17 8.64 -17.63 -69.81
N TYR A 18 8.50 -18.32 -70.94
CA TYR A 18 9.30 -19.51 -71.28
C TYR A 18 10.06 -19.40 -72.60
N GLY A 19 9.76 -18.40 -73.45
CA GLY A 19 10.35 -18.26 -74.79
C GLY A 19 11.86 -18.04 -74.77
N ALA A 20 12.37 -17.28 -73.80
CA ALA A 20 13.82 -17.13 -73.62
C ALA A 20 14.50 -18.47 -73.28
N LYS A 21 13.87 -19.29 -72.43
CA LYS A 21 14.36 -20.62 -72.03
C LYS A 21 14.31 -21.64 -73.17
N LEU A 22 13.40 -21.46 -74.13
CA LEU A 22 13.29 -22.28 -75.35
C LEU A 22 14.30 -21.88 -76.44
N LEU A 23 14.63 -20.59 -76.55
CA LEU A 23 15.55 -20.07 -77.58
C LEU A 23 17.02 -20.35 -77.26
N VAL A 24 17.40 -20.41 -75.99
CA VAL A 24 18.78 -20.68 -75.54
C VAL A 24 19.25 -22.11 -75.89
N SER A 25 18.34 -23.07 -76.14
CA SER A 25 18.71 -24.45 -76.52
C SER A 25 19.13 -24.65 -77.98
N SER A 26 19.13 -23.61 -78.82
CA SER A 26 19.36 -23.78 -80.27
C SER A 26 20.79 -23.48 -80.75
N GLU A 27 21.66 -22.86 -79.95
CA GLU A 27 23.00 -22.43 -80.42
C GLU A 27 24.19 -23.18 -79.80
N ASP A 28 24.08 -23.76 -78.60
CA ASP A 28 25.18 -24.53 -77.98
C ASP A 28 24.79 -26.00 -77.80
N GLN A 29 25.06 -26.79 -78.85
CA GLN A 29 24.89 -28.23 -78.88
C GLN A 29 26.08 -28.94 -78.21
N GLU A 30 26.35 -28.65 -76.94
CA GLU A 30 27.22 -29.47 -76.09
C GLU A 30 26.55 -29.72 -74.73
N MET A 31 25.92 -30.88 -74.61
CA MET A 31 25.80 -31.70 -73.40
C MET A 31 25.77 -30.92 -72.07
N SER A 32 24.71 -30.15 -71.83
CA SER A 32 24.42 -29.64 -70.49
C SER A 32 22.93 -29.78 -70.24
N ASP A 33 22.60 -30.34 -69.09
CA ASP A 33 21.26 -30.78 -68.66
C ASP A 33 20.15 -29.88 -69.22
N SER A 34 19.33 -30.46 -70.10
CA SER A 34 18.23 -29.78 -70.80
C SER A 34 17.43 -28.94 -69.80
N SER A 35 17.29 -27.64 -70.06
CA SER A 35 16.44 -26.77 -69.25
C SER A 35 15.09 -27.48 -69.01
N PRO A 36 14.57 -27.56 -67.77
CA PRO A 36 13.39 -28.36 -67.44
C PRO A 36 12.17 -28.06 -68.34
N VAL A 37 12.17 -26.89 -68.96
CA VAL A 37 11.15 -26.35 -69.85
C VAL A 37 11.14 -26.99 -71.25
N THR A 38 12.24 -27.58 -71.73
CA THR A 38 12.37 -28.04 -73.13
C THR A 38 11.44 -29.21 -73.49
N ASN A 39 10.94 -29.94 -72.48
CA ASN A 39 10.08 -31.12 -72.66
C ASN A 39 8.59 -30.84 -72.41
N LEU A 40 8.18 -29.58 -72.23
CA LEU A 40 6.79 -29.21 -71.94
C LEU A 40 5.96 -28.98 -73.20
N THR A 41 4.75 -29.53 -73.24
CA THR A 41 3.73 -29.17 -74.23
C THR A 41 3.08 -27.83 -73.90
N TYR A 42 2.53 -27.15 -74.91
CA TYR A 42 1.81 -25.87 -74.75
C TYR A 42 0.77 -25.88 -73.62
N THR A 43 0.02 -26.98 -73.47
CA THR A 43 -1.01 -27.07 -72.43
C THR A 43 -0.40 -27.25 -71.04
N GLN A 44 0.72 -27.97 -70.91
CA GLN A 44 1.42 -28.14 -69.64
C GLN A 44 2.08 -26.80 -69.20
N ALA A 45 2.72 -26.09 -70.12
CA ALA A 45 3.28 -24.76 -69.85
C ALA A 45 2.21 -23.76 -69.38
N LEU A 46 1.02 -23.79 -69.99
CA LEU A 46 -0.11 -22.97 -69.57
C LEU A 46 -0.60 -23.32 -68.15
N ILE A 47 -0.60 -24.60 -67.77
CA ILE A 47 -1.00 -25.03 -66.42
C ILE A 47 0.00 -24.56 -65.36
N LEU A 48 1.30 -24.60 -65.68
CA LEU A 48 2.37 -24.17 -64.78
C LEU A 48 2.37 -22.66 -64.52
N LEU A 49 1.79 -21.83 -65.40
CA LEU A 49 1.55 -20.41 -65.11
C LEU A 49 0.62 -20.18 -63.91
N GLY A 50 -0.09 -21.23 -63.44
CA GLY A 50 -0.85 -21.20 -62.20
C GLY A 50 0.02 -21.25 -60.92
N LEU A 51 1.33 -21.45 -61.04
CA LEU A 51 2.29 -21.34 -59.94
C LEU A 51 3.04 -20.00 -59.99
N PRO A 52 3.53 -19.49 -58.84
CA PRO A 52 4.47 -18.37 -58.79
C PRO A 52 5.76 -18.67 -59.59
N GLU A 53 6.33 -17.66 -60.24
CA GLU A 53 7.52 -17.81 -61.11
C GLU A 53 8.70 -18.51 -60.40
N ASP A 54 8.95 -18.17 -59.15
CA ASP A 54 10.01 -18.72 -58.29
C ASP A 54 9.82 -20.22 -57.97
N GLN A 55 8.60 -20.72 -58.07
CA GLN A 55 8.28 -22.13 -57.78
C GLN A 55 8.21 -22.99 -59.04
N ARG A 56 8.07 -22.39 -60.24
CA ARG A 56 7.82 -23.13 -61.49
C ARG A 56 9.00 -24.03 -61.87
N ASP A 57 10.21 -23.50 -61.89
CA ASP A 57 11.40 -24.26 -62.33
C ASP A 57 11.71 -25.42 -61.38
N ALA A 58 11.60 -25.19 -60.06
CA ALA A 58 11.74 -26.24 -59.05
C ALA A 58 10.64 -27.31 -59.19
N PHE A 59 9.39 -26.89 -59.41
CA PHE A 59 8.27 -27.81 -59.61
C PHE A 59 8.44 -28.69 -60.85
N ILE A 60 8.92 -28.13 -61.97
CA ILE A 60 9.17 -28.88 -63.20
C ILE A 60 10.25 -29.95 -62.99
N ALA A 61 11.34 -29.59 -62.29
CA ALA A 61 12.44 -30.50 -62.01
C ALA A 61 12.07 -31.61 -61.00
N GLU A 62 11.36 -31.25 -59.92
CA GLU A 62 11.00 -32.19 -58.84
C GLU A 62 9.89 -33.18 -59.24
N ASN A 63 8.94 -32.77 -60.09
CA ASN A 63 7.76 -33.58 -60.43
C ASN A 63 7.81 -34.17 -61.85
N ASP A 64 8.87 -33.92 -62.61
CA ASP A 64 8.98 -34.27 -64.04
C ASP A 64 7.71 -33.86 -64.82
N ALA A 65 7.39 -32.56 -64.77
CA ALA A 65 6.13 -32.04 -65.31
C ALA A 65 5.95 -32.28 -66.82
N GLY A 66 7.04 -32.57 -67.55
CA GLY A 66 7.02 -32.93 -68.97
C GLY A 66 6.40 -34.29 -69.26
N SER A 67 6.60 -35.28 -68.38
CA SER A 67 6.04 -36.63 -68.55
C SER A 67 4.61 -36.78 -67.99
N MET A 68 4.15 -35.84 -67.16
CA MET A 68 2.82 -35.86 -66.55
C MET A 68 1.69 -35.60 -67.56
N SER A 69 0.59 -36.34 -67.46
CA SER A 69 -0.62 -36.00 -68.20
C SER A 69 -1.22 -34.67 -67.72
N LYS A 70 -2.03 -34.03 -68.58
CA LYS A 70 -2.72 -32.77 -68.26
C LYS A 70 -3.45 -32.80 -66.91
N GLN A 71 -4.18 -33.88 -66.63
CA GLN A 71 -4.95 -34.01 -65.39
C GLN A 71 -4.06 -34.19 -64.16
N GLN A 72 -2.99 -34.98 -64.29
CA GLN A 72 -2.02 -35.17 -63.22
C GLN A 72 -1.30 -33.86 -62.89
N LEU A 73 -0.91 -33.10 -63.92
CA LEU A 73 -0.25 -31.81 -63.74
C LEU A 73 -1.17 -30.77 -63.09
N GLN A 74 -2.44 -30.72 -63.49
CA GLN A 74 -3.44 -29.85 -62.85
C GLN A 74 -3.62 -30.18 -61.36
N GLN A 75 -3.67 -31.46 -61.02
CA GLN A 75 -3.81 -31.89 -59.62
C GLN A 75 -2.56 -31.55 -58.81
N ALA A 76 -1.36 -31.77 -59.36
CA ALA A 76 -0.11 -31.47 -58.67
C ALA A 76 0.09 -29.96 -58.44
N VAL A 77 -0.22 -29.13 -59.44
CA VAL A 77 -0.23 -27.66 -59.29
C VAL A 77 -1.25 -27.21 -58.25
N TYR A 78 -2.43 -27.83 -58.22
CA TYR A 78 -3.44 -27.53 -57.21
C TYR A 78 -2.98 -27.85 -55.79
N VAL A 79 -2.41 -29.04 -55.57
CA VAL A 79 -1.86 -29.45 -54.26
C VAL A 79 -0.74 -28.50 -53.85
N ARG A 80 0.18 -28.16 -54.76
CA ARG A 80 1.29 -27.25 -54.47
C ARG A 80 0.80 -25.85 -54.09
N ASN A 81 -0.20 -25.32 -54.77
CA ASN A 81 -0.80 -24.04 -54.41
C ASN A 81 -1.48 -24.07 -53.04
N GLN A 82 -2.14 -25.17 -52.67
CA GLN A 82 -2.67 -25.34 -51.31
C GLN A 82 -1.55 -25.37 -50.25
N GLU A 83 -0.44 -26.05 -50.52
CA GLU A 83 0.71 -26.08 -49.62
C GLU A 83 1.34 -24.70 -49.43
N LEU A 84 1.48 -23.93 -50.52
CA LEU A 84 2.01 -22.56 -50.48
C LEU A 84 1.09 -21.64 -49.68
N ALA A 85 -0.22 -21.71 -49.91
CA ALA A 85 -1.21 -20.96 -49.13
C ALA A 85 -1.13 -21.32 -47.64
N GLY A 86 -1.05 -22.62 -47.30
CA GLY A 86 -0.89 -23.07 -45.92
C GLY A 86 0.41 -22.60 -45.26
N LYS A 87 1.53 -22.57 -46.01
CA LYS A 87 2.81 -22.02 -45.51
C LYS A 87 2.73 -20.52 -45.25
N GLU A 88 2.08 -19.76 -46.13
CA GLU A 88 1.92 -18.32 -45.96
C GLU A 88 1.03 -18.00 -44.75
N GLU A 89 -0.06 -18.74 -44.55
CA GLU A 89 -0.91 -18.63 -43.36
C GLU A 89 -0.16 -18.97 -42.08
N LEU A 90 0.60 -20.07 -42.08
CA LEU A 90 1.44 -20.45 -40.93
C LEU A 90 2.50 -19.38 -40.62
N GLN A 91 3.12 -18.81 -41.64
CA GLN A 91 4.11 -17.73 -41.46
C GLN A 91 3.47 -16.50 -40.82
N LYS A 92 2.28 -16.07 -41.29
CA LYS A 92 1.53 -14.97 -40.68
C LYS A 92 1.20 -15.24 -39.21
N ILE A 93 0.75 -16.46 -38.89
CA ILE A 93 0.46 -16.86 -37.51
C ILE A 93 1.73 -16.83 -36.65
N CYS A 94 2.86 -17.32 -37.16
CA CYS A 94 4.13 -17.28 -36.46
C CYS A 94 4.59 -15.85 -36.16
N ASP A 95 4.47 -14.94 -37.13
CA ASP A 95 4.84 -13.53 -36.95
C ASP A 95 3.92 -12.85 -35.92
N GLU A 96 2.61 -13.09 -36.00
CA GLU A 96 1.66 -12.58 -35.00
C GLU A 96 1.92 -13.14 -33.59
N GLN A 97 2.27 -14.43 -33.48
CA GLN A 97 2.59 -15.05 -32.20
C GLN A 97 3.88 -14.48 -31.63
N LYS A 98 4.90 -14.25 -32.47
CA LYS A 98 6.16 -13.62 -32.06
C LYS A 98 5.93 -12.22 -31.52
N ASP A 99 5.08 -11.43 -32.18
CA ASP A 99 4.69 -10.10 -31.70
C ASP A 99 3.95 -10.15 -30.36
N LYS A 100 3.02 -11.11 -30.21
CA LYS A 100 2.31 -11.34 -28.93
C LYS A 100 3.26 -11.73 -27.81
N ILE A 101 4.20 -12.64 -28.08
CA ILE A 101 5.22 -13.08 -27.11
C ILE A 101 6.10 -11.91 -26.69
N SER A 102 6.53 -11.08 -27.64
CA SER A 102 7.33 -9.88 -27.36
C SER A 102 6.58 -8.93 -26.41
N LYS A 103 5.33 -8.60 -26.74
CA LYS A 103 4.48 -7.72 -25.90
C LYS A 103 4.25 -8.28 -24.50
N LEU A 104 3.96 -9.58 -24.38
CA LEU A 104 3.78 -10.24 -23.09
C LEU A 104 5.08 -10.28 -22.28
N SER A 105 6.24 -10.41 -22.93
CA SER A 105 7.53 -10.32 -22.25
C SER A 105 7.76 -8.93 -21.66
N ASP A 106 7.51 -7.88 -22.44
CA ASP A 106 7.65 -6.49 -22.00
C ASP A 106 6.69 -6.13 -20.85
N GLU A 107 5.47 -6.66 -20.89
CA GLU A 107 4.48 -6.48 -19.83
C GLU A 107 4.89 -7.23 -18.56
N ARG A 108 5.39 -8.47 -18.69
CA ARG A 108 5.91 -9.25 -17.57
C ARG A 108 7.10 -8.55 -16.90
N ASP A 109 8.01 -7.96 -17.68
CA ASP A 109 9.17 -7.27 -17.13
C ASP A 109 8.77 -5.95 -16.43
N ARG A 110 7.79 -5.22 -16.98
CA ARG A 110 7.20 -4.04 -16.32
C ARG A 110 6.51 -4.41 -15.01
N ALA A 111 5.63 -5.42 -15.03
CA ALA A 111 4.92 -5.88 -13.83
C ALA A 111 5.89 -6.37 -12.74
N LYS A 112 6.97 -7.05 -13.14
CA LYS A 112 8.02 -7.49 -12.20
C LYS A 112 8.73 -6.31 -11.55
N LYS A 113 9.05 -5.26 -12.32
CA LYS A 113 9.66 -4.04 -11.79
C LYS A 113 8.72 -3.29 -10.84
N GLU A 114 7.46 -3.15 -11.21
CA GLU A 114 6.46 -2.52 -10.35
C GLU A 114 6.27 -3.30 -9.04
N ALA A 115 6.23 -4.64 -9.10
CA ALA A 115 6.15 -5.47 -7.92
C ALA A 115 7.36 -5.28 -6.99
N THR A 116 8.58 -5.15 -7.53
CA THR A 116 9.78 -4.88 -6.71
C THR A 116 9.76 -3.49 -6.09
N ASP A 117 9.33 -2.47 -6.85
CA ASP A 117 9.26 -1.09 -6.36
C ASP A 117 8.19 -0.96 -5.25
N ASN A 118 7.03 -1.60 -5.44
CA ASN A 118 5.97 -1.66 -4.44
C ASN A 118 6.42 -2.40 -3.17
N LEU A 119 7.16 -3.49 -3.30
CA LEU A 119 7.69 -4.22 -2.15
C LEU A 119 8.65 -3.33 -1.35
N GLN A 120 9.54 -2.60 -2.02
CA GLN A 120 10.45 -1.66 -1.38
C GLN A 120 9.69 -0.53 -0.66
N ALA A 121 8.63 0.00 -1.25
CA ALA A 121 7.78 1.00 -0.63
C ALA A 121 7.08 0.46 0.64
N VAL A 122 6.54 -0.76 0.60
CA VAL A 122 5.93 -1.41 1.76
C VAL A 122 6.94 -1.60 2.90
N TRP A 123 8.17 -2.02 2.61
CA TRP A 123 9.23 -2.13 3.62
C TRP A 123 9.59 -0.78 4.25
N ALA A 124 9.66 0.28 3.45
CA ALA A 124 9.91 1.63 3.95
C ALA A 124 8.79 2.10 4.90
N GLU A 125 7.53 1.89 4.50
CA GLU A 125 6.37 2.24 5.33
C GLU A 125 6.31 1.41 6.62
N GLN A 126 6.62 0.12 6.56
CA GLN A 126 6.67 -0.71 7.77
C GLN A 126 7.74 -0.22 8.77
N GLY A 127 8.87 0.29 8.27
CA GLY A 127 9.87 0.95 9.10
C GLY A 127 9.34 2.22 9.78
N ASN A 128 8.51 3.01 9.09
CA ASN A 128 7.87 4.20 9.65
C ASN A 128 6.82 3.84 10.71
N VAL A 129 5.98 2.83 10.44
CA VAL A 129 4.99 2.32 11.40
C VAL A 129 5.67 1.88 12.69
N LEU A 130 6.78 1.15 12.63
CA LEU A 130 7.52 0.73 13.82
C LEU A 130 8.10 1.92 14.63
N LYS A 131 8.51 3.00 13.96
CA LYS A 131 8.97 4.22 14.65
C LYS A 131 7.80 4.95 15.33
N LEU A 132 6.66 5.02 14.66
CA LEU A 132 5.45 5.63 15.22
C LEU A 132 4.93 4.84 16.43
N GLN A 133 4.91 3.51 16.34
CA GLN A 133 4.52 2.64 17.46
C GLN A 133 5.41 2.89 18.69
N ARG A 134 6.74 2.91 18.51
CA ARG A 134 7.67 3.21 19.61
C ARG A 134 7.42 4.57 20.25
N LYS A 135 7.12 5.61 19.46
CA LYS A 135 6.78 6.94 20.01
C LYS A 135 5.47 6.91 20.79
N LEU A 136 4.48 6.15 20.31
CA LEU A 136 3.19 6.00 20.95
C LEU A 136 3.33 5.29 22.30
N ASP A 137 4.11 4.20 22.36
CA ASP A 137 4.38 3.48 23.59
C ASP A 137 5.11 4.36 24.63
N VAL A 138 6.05 5.22 24.20
CA VAL A 138 6.74 6.17 25.09
C VAL A 138 5.75 7.19 25.66
N LEU A 139 4.92 7.81 24.81
CA LEU A 139 3.93 8.79 25.26
C LEU A 139 2.87 8.17 26.18
N GLU A 140 2.46 6.93 25.92
CA GLU A 140 1.52 6.22 26.78
C GLU A 140 2.12 5.98 28.17
N ASN A 141 3.37 5.53 28.25
CA ASN A 141 4.07 5.33 29.52
C ASN A 141 4.36 6.64 30.27
N GLU A 142 4.69 7.71 29.57
CA GLU A 142 4.85 9.04 30.18
C GLU A 142 3.52 9.52 30.78
N ASN A 143 2.40 9.32 30.07
CA ASN A 143 1.08 9.70 30.54
C ASN A 143 0.62 8.87 31.75
N THR A 144 0.86 7.55 31.76
CA THR A 144 0.55 6.70 32.93
C THR A 144 1.39 7.10 34.14
N THR A 145 2.67 7.40 33.94
CA THR A 145 3.56 7.90 34.99
C THR A 145 3.07 9.23 35.54
N ALA A 146 2.71 10.18 34.68
CA ALA A 146 2.18 11.48 35.09
C ALA A 146 0.88 11.35 35.91
N LYS A 147 -0.03 10.44 35.51
CA LYS A 147 -1.25 10.15 36.28
C LYS A 147 -0.94 9.61 37.67
N HIS A 148 -0.03 8.64 37.77
CA HIS A 148 0.37 8.08 39.07
C HIS A 148 1.03 9.13 39.97
N ILE A 149 1.87 10.01 39.42
CA ILE A 149 2.46 11.11 40.20
C ILE A 149 1.37 12.04 40.74
N ALA A 150 0.40 12.44 39.90
CA ALA A 150 -0.70 13.30 40.33
C ALA A 150 -1.57 12.66 41.43
N GLU A 151 -1.77 11.35 41.38
CA GLU A 151 -2.49 10.58 42.40
C GLU A 151 -1.72 10.55 43.73
N ILE A 152 -0.43 10.24 43.71
CA ILE A 152 0.45 10.27 44.89
C ILE A 152 0.51 11.67 45.52
N GLU A 153 0.57 12.73 44.71
CA GLU A 153 0.55 14.10 45.22
C GLU A 153 -0.76 14.44 45.94
N ASN A 154 -1.89 13.94 45.43
CA ASN A 154 -3.19 14.13 46.07
C ASN A 154 -3.28 13.37 47.39
N GLU A 155 -2.86 12.10 47.41
CA GLU A 155 -2.79 11.30 48.64
C GLU A 155 -1.86 11.94 49.69
N SER A 156 -0.69 12.44 49.27
CA SER A 156 0.23 13.15 50.15
C SER A 156 -0.40 14.40 50.78
N LYS A 157 -1.16 15.18 49.99
CA LYS A 157 -1.91 16.34 50.49
C LYS A 157 -2.98 15.93 51.51
N LEU A 158 -3.73 14.87 51.23
CA LEU A 158 -4.74 14.34 52.15
C LEU A 158 -4.13 13.82 53.46
N LEU A 159 -3.04 13.06 53.38
CA LEU A 159 -2.32 12.56 54.56
C LEU A 159 -1.78 13.70 55.42
N LYS A 160 -1.23 14.75 54.80
CA LYS A 160 -0.75 15.93 55.53
C LYS A 160 -1.89 16.66 56.24
N LEU A 161 -3.05 16.77 55.59
CA LEU A 161 -4.24 17.35 56.19
C LEU A 161 -4.73 16.51 57.37
N ASN A 162 -4.84 15.19 57.21
CA ASN A 162 -5.27 14.26 58.26
C ASN A 162 -4.32 14.28 59.46
N LEU A 163 -3.00 14.34 59.22
CA LEU A 163 -2.02 14.50 60.28
C LEU A 163 -2.23 15.81 61.04
N SER A 164 -2.46 16.92 60.33
CA SER A 164 -2.73 18.22 60.96
C SER A 164 -4.05 18.21 61.75
N MET A 165 -5.08 17.51 61.27
CA MET A 165 -6.35 17.34 61.98
C MET A 165 -6.14 16.53 63.27
N SER A 166 -5.49 15.38 63.19
CA SER A 166 -5.19 14.54 64.36
C SER A 166 -4.34 15.28 65.40
N GLN A 167 -3.37 16.10 64.97
CA GLN A 167 -2.61 16.96 65.87
C GLN A 167 -3.47 18.05 66.52
N ALA A 168 -4.46 18.60 65.80
CA ALA A 168 -5.41 19.55 66.36
C ALA A 168 -6.31 18.87 67.39
N ASP A 169 -6.83 17.67 67.09
CA ASP A 169 -7.67 16.89 67.99
C ASP A 169 -6.96 16.58 69.31
N ALA A 170 -5.71 16.09 69.24
CA ALA A 170 -4.91 15.83 70.45
C ALA A 170 -4.67 17.10 71.29
N ARG A 171 -4.49 18.25 70.64
CA ARG A 171 -4.37 19.55 71.33
C ARG A 171 -5.69 19.98 71.96
N PHE A 172 -6.82 19.76 71.29
CA PHE A 172 -8.14 20.04 71.84
C PHE A 172 -8.43 19.19 73.06
N GLU A 173 -8.11 17.89 73.03
CA GLU A 173 -8.25 17.00 74.19
C GLU A 173 -7.41 17.49 75.38
N LEU A 174 -6.15 17.85 75.14
CA LEU A 174 -5.26 18.37 76.18
C LEU A 174 -5.79 19.66 76.82
N ILE A 175 -6.27 20.60 76.00
CA ILE A 175 -6.86 21.85 76.49
C ILE A 175 -8.13 21.57 77.30
N THR A 176 -8.98 20.67 76.81
CA THR A 176 -10.24 20.30 77.50
C THR A 176 -9.94 19.74 78.89
N LYS A 177 -9.03 18.77 78.97
CA LYS A 177 -8.61 18.18 80.24
C LYS A 177 -7.97 19.21 81.19
N GLY A 178 -7.08 20.06 80.68
CA GLY A 178 -6.45 21.09 81.50
C GLY A 178 -7.44 22.13 82.05
N LEU A 179 -8.52 22.44 81.30
CA LEU A 179 -9.60 23.30 81.79
C LEU A 179 -10.43 22.60 82.86
N GLU A 180 -10.74 21.31 82.70
CA GLU A 180 -11.44 20.52 83.73
C GLU A 180 -10.63 20.48 85.04
N GLU A 181 -9.33 20.18 84.96
CA GLU A 181 -8.42 20.20 86.11
C GLU A 181 -8.36 21.58 86.78
N LEU A 182 -8.31 22.67 85.99
CA LEU A 182 -8.37 24.04 86.50
C LEU A 182 -9.69 24.32 87.24
N PHE A 183 -10.83 23.89 86.68
CA PHE A 183 -12.13 24.09 87.33
C PHE A 183 -12.25 23.32 88.65
N VAL A 184 -11.69 22.11 88.72
CA VAL A 184 -11.60 21.34 89.97
C VAL A 184 -10.75 22.10 91.00
N ALA A 185 -9.56 22.57 90.63
CA ALA A 185 -8.68 23.30 91.54
C ALA A 185 -9.32 24.60 92.08
N ILE A 186 -10.00 25.37 91.22
CA ILE A 186 -10.74 26.57 91.64
C ILE A 186 -11.84 26.23 92.64
N LYS A 187 -12.58 25.14 92.39
CA LYS A 187 -13.63 24.66 93.29
C LYS A 187 -13.08 24.23 94.65
N GLU A 188 -11.93 23.56 94.69
CA GLU A 188 -11.26 23.16 95.93
C GLU A 188 -10.72 24.36 96.72
N MET A 189 -10.17 25.38 96.05
CA MET A 189 -9.72 26.63 96.68
C MET A 189 -10.85 27.38 97.39
N ALA A 190 -12.09 27.29 96.90
CA ALA A 190 -13.25 27.91 97.55
C ALA A 190 -13.47 27.40 99.00
N ALA A 191 -12.99 26.20 99.33
CA ALA A 191 -13.05 25.65 100.68
C ALA A 191 -11.95 26.19 101.61
N ALA A 192 -10.88 26.79 101.06
CA ALA A 192 -9.73 27.31 101.80
C ALA A 192 -9.69 28.85 101.86
N ASP A 193 -10.00 29.53 100.75
CA ASP A 193 -10.02 30.99 100.62
C ASP A 193 -11.03 31.44 99.54
N PRO A 194 -12.21 31.96 99.93
CA PRO A 194 -13.24 32.44 99.01
C PRO A 194 -12.80 33.64 98.13
N ASP A 195 -11.93 34.51 98.63
CA ASP A 195 -11.48 35.70 97.91
C ASP A 195 -10.48 35.32 96.81
N ALA A 196 -9.59 34.37 97.09
CA ALA A 196 -8.72 33.78 96.08
C ALA A 196 -9.52 33.09 94.96
N CYS A 197 -10.59 32.36 95.31
CA CYS A 197 -11.48 31.72 94.33
C CYS A 197 -12.09 32.74 93.36
N SER A 198 -12.63 33.85 93.87
CA SER A 198 -13.22 34.93 93.05
C SER A 198 -12.22 35.54 92.05
N LEU A 199 -10.97 35.73 92.49
CA LEU A 199 -9.89 36.25 91.64
C LEU A 199 -9.53 35.29 90.49
N TYR A 200 -9.41 33.98 90.77
CA TYR A 200 -9.11 32.99 89.73
C TYR A 200 -10.28 32.78 88.75
N ILE A 201 -11.52 32.91 89.20
CA ILE A 201 -12.70 32.93 88.31
C ILE A 201 -12.62 34.11 87.34
N ALA A 202 -12.28 35.32 87.82
CA ALA A 202 -12.12 36.50 86.97
C ALA A 202 -11.00 36.30 85.92
N HIS A 203 -9.86 35.71 86.33
CA HIS A 203 -8.77 35.38 85.41
C HIS A 203 -9.18 34.36 84.34
N ALA A 204 -9.90 33.29 84.71
CA ALA A 204 -10.39 32.28 83.78
C ALA A 204 -11.37 32.88 82.75
N ASN A 205 -12.29 33.74 83.19
CA ASN A 205 -13.22 34.45 82.30
C ASN A 205 -12.50 35.39 81.32
N GLN A 206 -11.45 36.09 81.77
CA GLN A 206 -10.65 36.94 80.90
C GLN A 206 -9.89 36.11 79.85
N LEU A 207 -9.35 34.96 80.25
CA LEU A 207 -8.70 34.02 79.34
C LEU A 207 -9.69 33.55 78.27
N MET A 208 -10.85 33.01 78.67
CA MET A 208 -11.89 32.54 77.73
C MET A 208 -12.32 33.63 76.74
N THR A 209 -12.55 34.85 77.23
CA THR A 209 -12.92 36.00 76.38
C THR A 209 -11.85 36.32 75.33
N LYS A 210 -10.56 36.31 75.72
CA LYS A 210 -9.44 36.52 74.79
C LYS A 210 -9.37 35.39 73.75
N THR A 211 -9.62 34.14 74.14
CA THR A 211 -9.58 32.98 73.23
C THR A 211 -10.72 33.03 72.21
N ILE A 212 -11.94 33.33 72.65
CA ILE A 212 -13.13 33.50 71.78
C ILE A 212 -12.90 34.59 70.74
N ASN A 213 -12.33 35.72 71.14
CA ASN A 213 -12.00 36.82 70.22
C ASN A 213 -10.94 36.43 69.17
N LYS A 214 -10.01 35.52 69.50
CA LYS A 214 -9.04 35.00 68.51
C LYS A 214 -9.70 34.01 67.56
N LEU A 215 -10.53 33.09 68.05
CA LEU A 215 -11.26 32.12 67.22
C LEU A 215 -12.17 32.82 66.20
N THR A 216 -12.92 33.84 66.63
CA THR A 216 -13.78 34.63 65.73
C THR A 216 -13.00 35.37 64.64
N ARG A 217 -11.75 35.77 64.89
CA ARG A 217 -10.87 36.34 63.84
C ARG A 217 -10.44 35.28 62.83
N ILE A 218 -10.09 34.09 63.30
CA ILE A 218 -9.69 32.96 62.44
C ILE A 218 -10.86 32.50 61.57
N GLU A 219 -12.05 32.37 62.14
CA GLU A 219 -13.29 32.00 61.42
C GLU A 219 -13.63 33.01 60.32
N LYS A 220 -13.46 34.31 60.59
CA LYS A 220 -13.64 35.36 59.57
C LYS A 220 -12.62 35.23 58.44
N ALA A 221 -11.36 34.95 58.77
CA ALA A 221 -10.30 34.76 57.78
C ALA A 221 -10.54 33.51 56.91
N SER A 222 -11.02 32.40 57.48
CA SER A 222 -11.30 31.17 56.72
C SER A 222 -12.50 31.34 55.77
N ARG A 223 -13.58 32.01 56.21
CA ARG A 223 -14.72 32.35 55.33
C ARG A 223 -14.32 33.25 54.16
N ALA A 224 -13.40 34.18 54.38
CA ALA A 224 -12.88 35.03 53.30
C ALA A 224 -12.06 34.21 52.29
N ALA A 225 -11.22 33.28 52.75
CA ALA A 225 -10.43 32.40 51.88
C ALA A 225 -11.29 31.44 51.03
N SER A 226 -12.38 30.88 51.58
CA SER A 226 -13.31 30.05 50.79
C SER A 226 -14.04 30.82 49.69
N LYS A 227 -14.39 32.09 49.89
CA LYS A 227 -15.05 32.92 48.86
C LYS A 227 -14.12 33.24 47.68
N VAL A 228 -12.81 33.36 47.91
CA VAL A 228 -11.82 33.64 46.85
C VAL A 228 -11.58 32.42 45.97
N GLN A 229 -11.55 31.20 46.53
CA GLN A 229 -11.37 29.97 45.76
C GLN A 229 -12.56 29.64 44.85
N VAL A 230 -13.79 29.93 45.27
CA VAL A 230 -15.00 29.72 44.44
C VAL A 230 -15.00 30.64 43.21
N ASN A 231 -14.48 31.87 43.32
CA ASN A 231 -14.42 32.79 42.19
C ASN A 231 -13.30 32.44 41.18
N GLN A 232 -12.22 31.77 41.60
CA GLN A 232 -11.14 31.34 40.69
C GLN A 232 -11.49 30.09 39.86
N VAL A 233 -12.45 29.27 40.30
CA VAL A 233 -12.91 28.09 39.54
C VAL A 233 -13.88 28.47 38.42
N ILE A 234 -14.53 29.64 38.51
CA ILE A 234 -15.47 30.14 37.50
C ILE A 234 -14.72 30.75 36.31
N ASP A 235 -13.55 31.37 36.54
CA ASP A 235 -12.76 32.09 35.52
C ASP A 235 -11.88 31.20 34.62
N VAL A 236 -11.93 29.87 34.77
CA VAL A 236 -11.16 28.89 33.96
C VAL A 236 -12.08 28.05 33.06
N LYS A 237 -13.38 28.37 33.02
CA LYS A 237 -14.38 27.64 32.22
C LYS A 237 -14.99 28.42 31.05
N ASP A 238 -14.56 29.66 30.82
CA ASP A 238 -14.94 30.48 29.66
C ASP A 238 -13.79 30.63 28.64
#